data_AF-A0A3D8RCX8-F1
#
_entry.id   AF-A0A3D8RCX8-F1
#
_cell.length_a   1.000
_cell.length_b   1.000
_cell.length_c   1.000
_cell.angle_alpha   90.00
_cell.angle_beta   90.00
_cell.angle_gamma   90.00
#
_symmetry.space_group_name_H-M   'P 1'
#
loop_
_entity.id
_entity.type
_entity.pdbx_description
1 polymer ?
#
loop_
_entity_poly.entity_id
_entity_poly.type
_entity_poly.pdbx_seq_one_letter_code
_entity_poly.pdbx_strand_id
1 'polypeptide(L)'
;MKEAIVASGPKVTLHDVPIPTPKAGEVLIKIIVSGSNPKDWKLAEHIPPHNSGDDIAGIVESVGENVYEFKRGDRVAAFHQMTKPHGSFAEYGIALDCNTFHIPEKVSFEEAATIPLAAMTAAVGLYHRLGLPEPWKPTTTPIPLVVYGGASAVGAFAIKLAQVSNVHPIIAVAGNGQNFVETLISREKGDTIVDYRKGDQAVIAGIKEALQKAGASELRYAFDAVSEHNSFQNLSEVLAAEGSKITLVLPGKDYSAIPKHIEQTTTSVGMVQDIGGSDPALAVEGSPTGGKDFGAAYFRLLSRGLNLGWLAPHPHTVVPGGLNGVEEALANLKAGKASATNLCDRGPVNPLKHLVRKRFKAQIHTTSPRLCVEALEAGYEAEKLLRVAGDGDAAATSTIISLLTDLHAAAVHQRSQTPVPQHRVRIFPAPYPGAPKALDSRPLPASALSGRRRVPIATGGNYVPFLRFKKPQSPFLSRVIKDIIVARQRRLDRQEELQESIIWGQDEDRWEDIIEDPNAAKGKPFRREEGEGGWSVEAKRALREVQRRSRMEQEASLVRQKRNLEIVNQERELWQTERKTRQRVKNAERKQRKEDRSSIT
;
A
#
# COMPACT_ATOMS: atom_id res chain seq x y z
N MET A 1 -10.36 16.73 17.97
CA MET A 1 -9.31 15.74 17.67
C MET A 1 -8.19 15.93 18.67
N LYS A 2 -7.44 14.87 18.92
CA LYS A 2 -6.18 14.96 19.67
C LYS A 2 -5.02 15.29 18.73
N GLU A 3 -4.12 16.13 19.21
CA GLU A 3 -2.80 16.36 18.63
C GLU A 3 -1.71 16.29 19.68
N ALA A 4 -0.49 15.98 19.24
CA ALA A 4 0.70 15.91 20.07
C ALA A 4 1.58 17.15 19.81
N ILE A 5 1.87 17.87 20.87
CA ILE A 5 2.78 19.02 20.88
C ILE A 5 4.11 18.58 21.44
N VAL A 6 5.16 18.79 20.65
CA VAL A 6 6.54 18.39 20.95
C VAL A 6 7.31 19.62 21.44
N ALA A 7 7.95 19.49 22.59
CA ALA A 7 8.84 20.48 23.19
C ALA A 7 10.28 19.94 23.26
N SER A 8 11.23 20.81 23.64
CA SER A 8 12.63 20.43 23.86
C SER A 8 12.78 19.23 24.81
N GLY A 9 13.77 18.37 24.57
CA GLY A 9 13.93 17.12 25.31
C GLY A 9 13.03 15.98 24.80
N PRO A 10 12.79 15.94 23.49
CA PRO A 10 11.50 15.63 22.81
C PRO A 10 10.32 15.31 23.73
N LYS A 11 9.90 16.25 24.58
CA LYS A 11 8.78 16.05 25.50
C LYS A 11 7.44 16.26 24.80
N VAL A 12 6.50 15.33 24.99
CA VAL A 12 5.21 15.36 24.29
C VAL A 12 4.07 15.62 25.25
N THR A 13 3.19 16.55 24.86
CA THR A 13 1.91 16.79 25.54
C THR A 13 0.76 16.63 24.55
N LEU A 14 -0.35 16.05 24.98
CA LEU A 14 -1.53 15.86 24.14
C LEU A 14 -2.54 16.97 24.40
N HIS A 15 -3.10 17.51 23.33
CA HIS A 15 -4.07 18.60 23.37
C HIS A 15 -5.32 18.21 22.58
N ASP A 16 -6.49 18.62 23.06
CA ASP A 16 -7.74 18.50 22.33
C ASP A 16 -8.00 19.80 21.56
N VAL A 17 -8.07 19.70 20.23
CA VAL A 17 -8.28 20.82 19.31
C VAL A 17 -9.43 20.55 18.34
N PRO A 18 -10.08 21.57 17.75
CA PRO A 18 -11.08 21.36 16.71
C PRO A 18 -10.51 20.62 15.50
N ILE A 19 -11.34 19.82 14.81
CA ILE A 19 -10.95 19.26 13.51
C ILE A 19 -10.92 20.41 12.49
N PRO A 20 -9.82 20.64 11.78
CA PRO A 20 -9.72 21.74 10.82
C PRO A 20 -10.60 21.48 9.59
N THR A 21 -11.05 22.56 8.94
CA THR A 21 -11.73 22.50 7.64
C THR A 21 -10.70 22.85 6.56
N PRO A 22 -10.52 22.02 5.50
CA PRO A 22 -9.53 22.28 4.47
C PRO A 22 -9.93 23.51 3.62
N LYS A 23 -8.94 24.36 3.32
CA LYS A 23 -9.07 25.51 2.40
C LYS A 23 -8.82 25.09 0.96
N ALA A 24 -8.90 26.05 0.04
CA ALA A 24 -8.58 25.81 -1.37
C ALA A 24 -7.17 25.19 -1.52
N GLY A 25 -7.06 24.11 -2.29
CA GLY A 25 -5.83 23.33 -2.49
C GLY A 25 -5.42 22.43 -1.32
N GLU A 26 -6.22 22.37 -0.24
CA GLU A 26 -5.92 21.54 0.93
C GLU A 26 -6.77 20.26 0.97
N VAL A 27 -6.16 19.20 1.50
CA VAL A 27 -6.77 17.90 1.76
C VAL A 27 -6.77 17.65 3.26
N LEU A 28 -7.94 17.39 3.83
CA LEU A 28 -8.06 16.91 5.21
C LEU A 28 -7.95 15.39 5.22
N ILE A 29 -6.98 14.87 5.95
CA ILE A 29 -6.66 13.44 6.01
C ILE A 29 -6.90 12.95 7.43
N LYS A 30 -7.72 11.91 7.57
CA LYS A 30 -7.79 11.10 8.79
C LYS A 30 -6.55 10.23 8.87
N ILE A 31 -5.68 10.56 9.81
CA ILE A 31 -4.35 9.96 9.92
C ILE A 31 -4.48 8.54 10.50
N ILE A 32 -3.86 7.57 9.83
CA ILE A 32 -3.75 6.20 10.33
C ILE A 32 -2.35 5.97 10.90
N VAL A 33 -1.32 6.46 10.21
CA VAL A 33 0.08 6.41 10.66
C VAL A 33 0.75 7.75 10.36
N SER A 34 1.60 8.17 11.30
CA SER A 34 2.50 9.29 11.12
C SER A 34 3.94 8.79 11.13
N GLY A 35 4.75 9.28 10.19
CA GLY A 35 6.18 9.03 10.14
C GLY A 35 6.93 10.03 11.03
N SER A 36 7.99 9.56 11.71
CA SER A 36 8.86 10.39 12.52
C SER A 36 10.24 10.54 11.88
N ASN A 37 10.81 11.74 11.97
CA ASN A 37 12.04 12.16 11.32
C ASN A 37 12.99 12.86 12.30
N PRO A 38 14.31 12.88 12.04
CA PRO A 38 15.25 13.61 12.90
C PRO A 38 14.91 15.09 13.10
N LYS A 39 14.30 15.73 12.10
CA LYS A 39 13.87 17.13 12.20
C LYS A 39 12.84 17.36 13.31
N ASP A 40 12.01 16.37 13.62
CA ASP A 40 10.87 16.51 14.54
C ASP A 40 11.32 16.80 15.97
N TRP A 41 12.45 16.20 16.38
CA TRP A 41 13.08 16.48 17.67
C TRP A 41 14.12 17.60 17.57
N LYS A 42 14.86 17.72 16.46
CA LYS A 42 15.88 18.78 16.29
C LYS A 42 15.27 20.18 16.28
N LEU A 43 14.18 20.40 15.54
CA LEU A 43 13.53 21.72 15.53
C LEU A 43 12.95 22.07 16.90
N ALA A 44 12.33 21.11 17.60
CA ALA A 44 11.73 21.33 18.92
C ALA A 44 12.74 21.79 19.99
N GLU A 45 14.04 21.65 19.77
CA GLU A 45 15.10 22.19 20.64
C GLU A 45 15.32 23.69 20.46
N HIS A 46 14.94 24.25 19.31
CA HIS A 46 15.27 25.61 18.91
C HIS A 46 14.06 26.53 18.73
N ILE A 47 12.86 25.97 18.60
CA ILE A 47 11.62 26.75 18.43
C ILE A 47 10.58 26.38 19.50
N PRO A 48 9.57 27.24 19.73
CA PRO A 48 8.52 26.96 20.70
C PRO A 48 7.81 25.61 20.46
N PRO A 49 7.22 25.01 21.52
CA PRO A 49 6.49 23.76 21.39
C PRO A 49 5.41 23.82 20.30
N HIS A 50 5.40 22.83 19.42
CA HIS A 50 4.46 22.74 18.30
C HIS A 50 4.25 21.27 17.89
N ASN A 51 3.26 21.01 17.05
CA ASN A 51 3.12 19.72 16.39
C ASN A 51 4.20 19.63 15.29
N SER A 52 5.23 18.80 15.51
CA SER A 52 6.40 18.73 14.62
C SER A 52 6.32 17.62 13.56
N GLY A 53 5.27 16.80 13.57
CA GLY A 53 5.10 15.70 12.62
C GLY A 53 4.65 16.20 11.25
N ASP A 54 5.28 15.71 10.18
CA ASP A 54 4.94 16.13 8.81
C ASP A 54 4.65 14.98 7.83
N ASP A 55 5.06 13.74 8.13
CA ASP A 55 4.73 12.59 7.27
C ASP A 55 3.37 12.01 7.64
N ILE A 56 2.43 12.04 6.69
CA ILE A 56 1.06 11.55 6.84
C ILE A 56 0.86 10.29 5.99
N ALA A 57 0.22 9.27 6.55
CA ALA A 57 -0.46 8.22 5.79
C ALA A 57 -1.86 7.97 6.38
N GLY A 58 -2.89 8.03 5.53
CA GLY A 58 -4.26 7.92 5.99
C GLY A 58 -5.33 7.93 4.91
N ILE A 59 -6.54 8.28 5.32
CA ILE A 59 -7.73 8.33 4.45
C ILE A 59 -8.18 9.76 4.28
N VAL A 60 -8.44 10.20 3.05
CA VAL A 60 -9.04 11.52 2.80
C VAL A 60 -10.42 11.60 3.47
N GLU A 61 -10.60 12.56 4.38
CA GLU A 61 -11.87 12.84 5.05
C GLU A 61 -12.70 13.86 4.25
N SER A 62 -12.05 14.93 3.79
CA SER A 62 -12.65 15.96 2.94
C SER A 62 -11.58 16.71 2.15
N VAL A 63 -11.98 17.45 1.12
CA VAL A 63 -11.10 18.30 0.31
C VAL A 63 -11.65 19.70 0.27
N GLY A 64 -10.77 20.70 0.17
CA GLY A 64 -11.18 22.07 -0.07
C GLY A 64 -11.39 22.38 -1.55
N GLU A 65 -11.69 23.63 -1.85
CA GLU A 65 -11.89 24.11 -3.23
C GLU A 65 -10.65 23.87 -4.11
N ASN A 66 -10.84 23.76 -5.41
CA ASN A 66 -9.77 23.55 -6.41
C ASN A 66 -8.95 22.24 -6.29
N VAL A 67 -9.24 21.36 -5.32
CA VAL A 67 -8.68 20.01 -5.28
C VAL A 67 -9.46 19.11 -6.23
N TYR A 68 -8.77 18.53 -7.22
CA TYR A 68 -9.40 17.74 -8.29
C TYR A 68 -8.93 16.28 -8.35
N GLU A 69 -7.77 15.94 -7.76
CA GLU A 69 -7.18 14.59 -7.84
C GLU A 69 -7.54 13.67 -6.67
N PHE A 70 -8.15 14.22 -5.62
CA PHE A 70 -8.46 13.52 -4.37
C PHE A 70 -9.93 13.64 -4.01
N LYS A 71 -10.48 12.58 -3.43
CA LYS A 71 -11.84 12.57 -2.87
C LYS A 71 -11.90 11.80 -1.56
N ARG A 72 -12.96 12.05 -0.78
CA ARG A 72 -13.23 11.34 0.47
C ARG A 72 -13.17 9.82 0.26
N GLY A 73 -12.45 9.14 1.16
CA GLY A 73 -12.25 7.69 1.14
C GLY A 73 -11.00 7.21 0.40
N ASP A 74 -10.31 8.09 -0.33
CA ASP A 74 -9.04 7.73 -0.97
C ASP A 74 -7.94 7.45 0.07
N ARG A 75 -7.08 6.47 -0.21
CA ARG A 75 -5.90 6.14 0.60
C ARG A 75 -4.74 7.00 0.14
N VAL A 76 -4.22 7.86 0.99
CA VAL A 76 -3.19 8.83 0.62
C VAL A 76 -2.06 8.90 1.63
N ALA A 77 -0.87 9.21 1.15
CA ALA A 77 0.23 9.68 1.96
C ALA A 77 0.58 11.11 1.53
N ALA A 78 1.08 11.91 2.45
CA ALA A 78 1.34 13.32 2.19
C ALA A 78 2.48 13.85 3.05
N PHE A 79 3.10 14.92 2.57
CA PHE A 79 4.02 15.74 3.36
C PHE A 79 3.32 17.04 3.77
N HIS A 80 2.97 17.15 5.06
CA HIS A 80 2.37 18.36 5.64
C HIS A 80 3.38 19.54 5.61
N GLN A 81 2.84 20.75 5.58
CA GLN A 81 3.63 21.97 5.54
C GLN A 81 4.36 22.20 6.86
N MET A 82 5.68 22.07 6.84
CA MET A 82 6.52 22.19 8.04
C MET A 82 6.19 23.44 8.87
N THR A 83 6.10 23.31 10.19
CA THR A 83 5.82 24.39 11.15
C THR A 83 4.44 25.04 11.05
N LYS A 84 3.58 24.62 10.12
CA LYS A 84 2.17 25.06 10.07
C LYS A 84 1.31 24.26 11.07
N PRO A 85 0.15 24.79 11.50
CA PRO A 85 -0.78 24.04 12.32
C PRO A 85 -1.34 22.81 11.58
N HIS A 86 -1.79 21.80 12.34
CA HIS A 86 -2.44 20.59 11.83
C HIS A 86 -1.50 19.58 11.15
N GLY A 87 -0.31 19.42 11.74
CA GLY A 87 0.67 18.39 11.37
C GLY A 87 0.26 16.96 11.71
N SER A 88 1.13 16.02 11.34
CA SER A 88 0.82 14.59 11.32
C SER A 88 0.81 13.89 12.68
N PHE A 89 1.35 14.50 13.75
CA PHE A 89 1.16 13.98 15.11
C PHE A 89 -0.23 14.36 15.65
N ALA A 90 -1.28 13.98 14.93
CA ALA A 90 -2.68 14.23 15.27
C ALA A 90 -3.60 13.14 14.71
N GLU A 91 -4.88 13.14 15.09
CA GLU A 91 -5.88 12.23 14.49
C GLU A 91 -6.31 12.67 13.08
N TYR A 92 -6.23 13.97 12.78
CA TYR A 92 -6.44 14.52 11.44
C TYR A 92 -5.36 15.55 11.14
N GLY A 93 -4.91 15.60 9.90
CA GLY A 93 -3.93 16.57 9.42
C GLY A 93 -4.36 17.21 8.11
N ILE A 94 -3.79 18.38 7.84
CA ILE A 94 -3.95 19.08 6.56
C ILE A 94 -2.72 18.79 5.69
N ALA A 95 -2.92 18.64 4.38
CA ALA A 95 -1.81 18.67 3.43
C ALA A 95 -2.24 19.42 2.17
N LEU A 96 -1.28 20.00 1.47
CA LEU A 96 -1.55 20.51 0.12
C LEU A 96 -1.75 19.32 -0.83
N ASP A 97 -2.66 19.48 -1.79
CA ASP A 97 -2.88 18.48 -2.83
C ASP A 97 -1.60 18.18 -3.62
N CYS A 98 -0.79 19.20 -3.94
CA CYS A 98 0.51 19.06 -4.58
C CYS A 98 1.50 18.20 -3.77
N ASN A 99 1.32 18.10 -2.45
CA ASN A 99 2.16 17.30 -1.56
C ASN A 99 1.58 15.95 -1.17
N THR A 100 0.47 15.57 -1.79
CA THR A 100 -0.29 14.35 -1.49
C THR A 100 -0.16 13.37 -2.64
N PHE A 101 -0.12 12.06 -2.35
CA PHE A 101 -0.13 11.01 -3.36
C PHE A 101 -0.93 9.79 -2.93
N HIS A 102 -1.47 9.06 -3.91
CA HIS A 102 -2.27 7.85 -3.67
C HIS A 102 -1.40 6.68 -3.21
N ILE A 103 -1.88 5.93 -2.22
CA ILE A 103 -1.28 4.69 -1.73
C ILE A 103 -1.90 3.51 -2.49
N PRO A 104 -1.13 2.71 -3.25
CA PRO A 104 -1.64 1.50 -3.89
C PRO A 104 -2.14 0.47 -2.86
N GLU A 105 -3.14 -0.35 -3.22
CA GLU A 105 -3.75 -1.31 -2.29
C GLU A 105 -2.74 -2.28 -1.64
N LYS A 106 -1.67 -2.62 -2.37
CA LYS A 106 -0.60 -3.53 -1.92
C LYS A 106 0.38 -2.91 -0.92
N VAL A 107 0.33 -1.59 -0.67
CA VAL A 107 1.22 -0.87 0.25
C VAL A 107 0.44 -0.50 1.51
N SER A 108 0.98 -0.85 2.68
CA SER A 108 0.33 -0.52 3.96
C SER A 108 0.45 0.98 4.31
N PHE A 109 -0.30 1.47 5.30
CA PHE A 109 -0.16 2.85 5.76
C PHE A 109 1.18 3.08 6.47
N GLU A 110 1.64 2.09 7.23
CA GLU A 110 2.95 2.10 7.89
C GLU A 110 4.08 2.20 6.88
N GLU A 111 4.01 1.40 5.81
CA GLU A 111 4.94 1.45 4.69
C GLU A 111 4.89 2.82 3.99
N ALA A 112 3.70 3.33 3.69
CA ALA A 112 3.53 4.61 3.01
C ALA A 112 4.03 5.82 3.83
N ALA A 113 3.90 5.79 5.16
CA ALA A 113 4.35 6.85 6.05
C ALA A 113 5.87 7.05 6.05
N THR A 114 6.65 6.07 5.56
CA THR A 114 8.12 6.16 5.47
C THR A 114 8.64 6.97 4.29
N ILE A 115 7.76 7.44 3.42
CA ILE A 115 8.10 7.91 2.08
C ILE A 115 8.15 9.45 1.96
N PRO A 116 7.15 10.24 2.41
CA PRO A 116 6.93 11.58 1.87
C PRO A 116 8.12 12.52 2.03
N LEU A 117 8.61 12.74 3.26
CA LEU A 117 9.78 13.59 3.52
C LEU A 117 11.03 13.01 2.87
N ALA A 118 11.34 11.74 3.12
CA ALA A 118 12.63 11.15 2.76
C ALA A 118 12.80 11.04 1.23
N ALA A 119 11.76 10.58 0.53
CA ALA A 119 11.78 10.45 -0.92
C ALA A 119 11.80 11.82 -1.63
N MET A 120 11.05 12.80 -1.11
CA MET A 120 11.07 14.14 -1.69
C MET A 120 12.40 14.86 -1.45
N THR A 121 13.00 14.69 -0.26
CA THR A 121 14.36 15.20 0.02
C THR A 121 15.37 14.61 -0.96
N ALA A 122 15.30 13.31 -1.22
CA ALA A 122 16.15 12.64 -2.20
C ALA A 122 15.94 13.18 -3.62
N ALA A 123 14.69 13.38 -4.04
CA ALA A 123 14.37 13.93 -5.36
C ALA A 123 14.92 15.36 -5.52
N VAL A 124 14.69 16.25 -4.54
CA VAL A 124 15.23 17.62 -4.59
C VAL A 124 16.75 17.61 -4.69
N GLY A 125 17.44 16.80 -3.87
CA GLY A 125 18.90 16.77 -3.89
C GLY A 125 19.48 16.18 -5.19
N LEU A 126 18.93 15.07 -5.71
CA LEU A 126 19.45 14.47 -6.95
C LEU A 126 19.17 15.34 -8.18
N TYR A 127 17.96 15.86 -8.29
CA TYR A 127 17.47 16.39 -9.55
C TYR A 127 17.53 17.89 -9.61
N HIS A 128 17.09 18.57 -8.56
CA HIS A 128 17.18 20.02 -8.51
C HIS A 128 18.59 20.51 -8.14
N ARG A 129 19.23 19.93 -7.12
CA ARG A 129 20.56 20.39 -6.66
C ARG A 129 21.71 19.87 -7.51
N LEU A 130 21.77 18.56 -7.72
CA LEU A 130 22.86 17.95 -8.49
C LEU A 130 22.61 18.00 -10.01
N GLY A 131 21.37 18.26 -10.46
CA GLY A 131 21.05 18.34 -11.89
C GLY A 131 21.16 17.00 -12.60
N LEU A 132 20.96 15.89 -11.89
CA LEU A 132 21.08 14.55 -12.46
C LEU A 132 19.88 14.22 -13.37
N PRO A 133 20.03 13.29 -14.32
CA PRO A 133 18.94 12.88 -15.21
C PRO A 133 17.75 12.29 -14.46
N GLU A 134 16.55 12.71 -14.84
CA GLU A 134 15.30 12.35 -14.16
C GLU A 134 14.87 10.89 -14.43
N PRO A 135 14.04 10.26 -13.59
CA PRO A 135 13.59 8.87 -13.76
C PRO A 135 12.89 8.58 -15.09
N TRP A 136 12.22 9.58 -15.68
CA TRP A 136 11.55 9.46 -16.97
C TRP A 136 12.45 9.78 -18.16
N LYS A 137 13.71 10.18 -17.92
CA LYS A 137 14.75 10.34 -18.93
C LYS A 137 16.08 9.74 -18.42
N PRO A 138 16.15 8.41 -18.22
CA PRO A 138 17.34 7.76 -17.70
C PRO A 138 18.57 8.03 -18.58
N THR A 139 19.74 8.18 -17.96
CA THR A 139 20.99 8.38 -18.70
C THR A 139 21.46 7.11 -19.40
N THR A 140 22.11 7.28 -20.55
CA THR A 140 22.82 6.21 -21.26
C THR A 140 24.33 6.24 -21.00
N THR A 141 24.84 7.36 -20.49
CA THR A 141 26.26 7.52 -20.13
C THR A 141 26.44 7.30 -18.64
N PRO A 142 27.49 6.58 -18.20
CA PRO A 142 27.82 6.44 -16.79
C PRO A 142 28.04 7.81 -16.13
N ILE A 143 27.48 7.97 -14.93
CA ILE A 143 27.62 9.14 -14.07
C ILE A 143 27.93 8.63 -12.65
N PRO A 144 29.20 8.64 -12.21
CA PRO A 144 29.56 8.27 -10.86
C PRO A 144 28.89 9.19 -9.83
N LEU A 145 28.25 8.58 -8.83
CA LEU A 145 27.57 9.26 -7.74
C LEU A 145 27.96 8.65 -6.40
N VAL A 146 28.45 9.46 -5.45
CA VAL A 146 28.56 9.02 -4.06
C VAL A 146 27.28 9.38 -3.30
N VAL A 147 26.72 8.41 -2.58
CA VAL A 147 25.64 8.63 -1.61
C VAL A 147 26.18 8.36 -0.21
N TYR A 148 26.50 9.41 0.55
CA TYR A 148 26.98 9.28 1.91
C TYR A 148 25.80 9.04 2.86
N GLY A 149 25.86 7.97 3.65
CA GLY A 149 24.73 7.54 4.48
C GLY A 149 23.66 6.78 3.69
N GLY A 150 24.07 5.87 2.79
CA GLY A 150 23.17 5.13 1.90
C GLY A 150 22.10 4.29 2.61
N ALA A 151 22.31 3.94 3.89
CA ALA A 151 21.34 3.22 4.69
C ALA A 151 20.32 4.12 5.42
N SER A 152 20.50 5.45 5.42
CA SER A 152 19.51 6.39 5.98
C SER A 152 18.25 6.40 5.12
N ALA A 153 17.12 6.88 5.64
CA ALA A 153 15.88 6.97 4.86
C ALA A 153 16.08 7.78 3.58
N VAL A 154 16.67 8.98 3.69
CA VAL A 154 16.95 9.86 2.54
C VAL A 154 17.97 9.20 1.58
N GLY A 155 19.08 8.67 2.10
CA GLY A 155 20.11 8.04 1.27
C GLY A 155 19.58 6.82 0.51
N ALA A 156 18.74 6.01 1.15
CA ALA A 156 18.12 4.85 0.51
C ALA A 156 17.16 5.25 -0.61
N PHE A 157 16.37 6.32 -0.44
CA PHE A 157 15.55 6.84 -1.54
C PHE A 157 16.39 7.49 -2.64
N ALA A 158 17.51 8.14 -2.30
CA ALA A 158 18.44 8.65 -3.30
C ALA A 158 19.02 7.52 -4.17
N ILE A 159 19.42 6.40 -3.55
CA ILE A 159 19.87 5.21 -4.30
C ILE A 159 18.74 4.67 -5.19
N LYS A 160 17.53 4.46 -4.64
CA LYS A 160 16.38 3.96 -5.42
C LYS A 160 16.05 4.84 -6.63
N LEU A 161 16.10 6.16 -6.47
CA LEU A 161 15.84 7.11 -7.55
C LEU A 161 16.98 7.14 -8.58
N ALA A 162 18.24 7.11 -8.13
CA ALA A 162 19.41 7.04 -9.01
C ALA A 162 19.43 5.75 -9.86
N GLN A 163 19.02 4.60 -9.29
CA GLN A 163 18.86 3.33 -10.02
C GLN A 163 17.89 3.49 -11.21
N VAL A 164 16.74 4.13 -10.99
CA VAL A 164 15.72 4.31 -12.04
C VAL A 164 16.18 5.32 -13.08
N SER A 165 16.91 6.36 -12.65
CA SER A 165 17.60 7.30 -13.54
C SER A 165 18.80 6.68 -14.28
N ASN A 166 19.15 5.42 -13.99
CA ASN A 166 20.32 4.72 -14.53
C ASN A 166 21.65 5.45 -14.25
N VAL A 167 21.75 6.16 -13.12
CA VAL A 167 22.96 6.85 -12.67
C VAL A 167 23.87 5.84 -11.98
N HIS A 168 24.99 5.53 -12.63
CA HIS A 168 25.96 4.52 -12.17
C HIS A 168 27.40 4.92 -12.52
N PRO A 169 28.42 4.48 -11.76
CA PRO A 169 28.30 3.68 -10.54
C PRO A 169 27.81 4.49 -9.34
N ILE A 170 26.99 3.87 -8.49
CA ILE A 170 26.60 4.38 -7.18
C ILE A 170 27.59 3.87 -6.13
N ILE A 171 28.27 4.78 -5.44
CA ILE A 171 29.16 4.46 -4.33
C ILE A 171 28.44 4.84 -3.04
N ALA A 172 27.83 3.87 -2.38
CA ALA A 172 27.04 4.07 -1.17
C ALA A 172 27.92 3.92 0.09
N VAL A 173 28.02 4.97 0.90
CA VAL A 173 28.72 4.90 2.19
C VAL A 173 27.76 4.45 3.27
N ALA A 174 27.97 3.26 3.85
CA ALA A 174 27.10 2.68 4.86
C ALA A 174 27.85 1.68 5.77
N GLY A 175 27.51 1.68 7.06
CA GLY A 175 28.09 0.79 8.06
C GLY A 175 27.16 -0.38 8.39
N ASN A 176 26.53 -0.36 9.57
CA ASN A 176 25.65 -1.44 10.04
C ASN A 176 24.49 -1.77 9.07
N GLY A 177 24.01 -0.78 8.32
CA GLY A 177 22.93 -0.95 7.32
C GLY A 177 23.39 -1.45 5.94
N GLN A 178 24.66 -1.87 5.76
CA GLN A 178 25.19 -2.29 4.46
C GLN A 178 24.38 -3.42 3.80
N ASN A 179 23.86 -4.38 4.58
CA ASN A 179 23.06 -5.49 4.03
C ASN A 179 21.75 -5.00 3.40
N PHE A 180 21.15 -3.94 3.97
CA PHE A 180 19.99 -3.30 3.39
C PHE A 180 20.37 -2.55 2.11
N VAL A 181 21.47 -1.80 2.12
CA VAL A 181 21.97 -1.10 0.93
C VAL A 181 22.29 -2.06 -0.22
N GLU A 182 22.80 -3.26 0.09
CA GLU A 182 23.06 -4.32 -0.90
C GLU A 182 21.80 -4.68 -1.70
N THR A 183 20.61 -4.62 -1.08
CA THR A 183 19.34 -4.90 -1.77
C THR A 183 18.88 -3.78 -2.72
N LEU A 184 19.54 -2.62 -2.68
CA LEU A 184 19.17 -1.43 -3.46
C LEU A 184 20.11 -1.15 -4.63
N ILE A 185 21.33 -1.70 -4.60
CA ILE A 185 22.37 -1.41 -5.59
C ILE A 185 22.52 -2.52 -6.63
N SER A 186 23.17 -2.19 -7.74
CA SER A 186 23.40 -3.09 -8.89
C SER A 186 24.92 -3.27 -9.07
N ARG A 187 25.47 -4.37 -8.53
CA ARG A 187 26.91 -4.67 -8.59
C ARG A 187 27.42 -4.81 -10.02
N GLU A 188 26.58 -5.34 -10.91
CA GLU A 188 26.83 -5.50 -12.33
C GLU A 188 26.98 -4.17 -13.08
N LYS A 189 26.46 -3.07 -12.53
CA LYS A 189 26.66 -1.70 -13.05
C LYS A 189 27.82 -0.95 -12.39
N GLY A 190 28.60 -1.65 -11.55
CA GLY A 190 29.75 -1.07 -10.84
C GLY A 190 29.41 -0.43 -9.51
N ASP A 191 28.17 -0.56 -9.02
CA ASP A 191 27.78 0.01 -7.73
C ASP A 191 28.53 -0.68 -6.58
N THR A 192 28.90 0.10 -5.56
CA THR A 192 29.73 -0.37 -4.45
C THR A 192 29.31 0.21 -3.11
N ILE A 193 29.52 -0.57 -2.05
CA ILE A 193 29.35 -0.11 -0.66
C ILE A 193 30.71 0.14 -0.03
N VAL A 194 30.85 1.29 0.64
CA VAL A 194 32.03 1.67 1.42
C VAL A 194 31.65 1.79 2.89
N ASP A 195 32.37 1.10 3.77
CA ASP A 195 32.06 1.04 5.21
C ASP A 195 32.75 2.16 6.00
N TYR A 196 31.96 3.14 6.46
CA TYR A 196 32.48 4.27 7.24
C TYR A 196 33.07 3.89 8.60
N ARG A 197 32.74 2.71 9.15
CA ARG A 197 33.24 2.26 10.46
C ARG A 197 34.74 1.96 10.46
N LYS A 198 35.35 1.87 9.26
CA LYS A 198 36.79 1.70 9.07
C LYS A 198 37.59 3.01 9.18
N GLY A 199 36.92 4.13 9.40
CA GLY A 199 37.52 5.46 9.56
C GLY A 199 37.61 6.25 8.26
N ASP A 200 37.79 7.56 8.40
CA ASP A 200 37.72 8.54 7.30
C ASP A 200 38.67 8.24 6.15
N GLN A 201 39.94 7.90 6.45
CA GLN A 201 40.93 7.56 5.42
C GLN A 201 40.55 6.30 4.63
N ALA A 202 39.94 5.31 5.28
CA ALA A 202 39.46 4.11 4.61
C ALA A 202 38.24 4.40 3.72
N VAL A 203 37.39 5.37 4.11
CA VAL A 203 36.28 5.84 3.26
C VAL A 203 36.81 6.52 2.01
N ILE A 204 37.74 7.47 2.17
CA ILE A 204 38.36 8.19 1.05
C ILE A 204 39.03 7.21 0.08
N ALA A 205 39.83 6.27 0.60
CA ALA A 205 40.48 5.25 -0.20
C ALA A 205 39.47 4.32 -0.89
N GLY A 206 38.44 3.87 -0.16
CA GLY A 206 37.41 2.97 -0.70
C GLY A 206 36.57 3.61 -1.81
N ILE A 207 36.27 4.91 -1.71
CA ILE A 207 35.59 5.65 -2.79
C ILE A 207 36.50 5.74 -4.02
N LYS A 208 37.78 6.09 -3.85
CA LYS A 208 38.76 6.16 -4.96
C LYS A 208 38.94 4.80 -5.64
N GLU A 209 39.02 3.71 -4.86
CA GLU A 209 39.13 2.35 -5.37
C GLU A 209 37.87 1.93 -6.15
N ALA A 210 36.68 2.24 -5.64
CA ALA A 210 35.42 1.95 -6.32
C ALA A 210 35.33 2.68 -7.67
N LEU A 211 35.74 3.94 -7.71
CA LEU A 211 35.77 4.74 -8.94
C LEU A 211 36.73 4.13 -9.98
N GLN A 212 37.93 3.74 -9.56
CA GLN A 212 38.92 3.09 -10.41
C GLN A 212 38.42 1.75 -10.96
N LYS A 213 37.80 0.91 -10.11
CA LYS A 213 37.24 -0.39 -10.53
C LYS A 213 36.11 -0.24 -11.55
N ALA A 214 35.31 0.82 -11.43
CA ALA A 214 34.27 1.13 -12.39
C ALA A 214 34.79 1.74 -13.71
N GLY A 215 36.11 1.97 -13.83
CA GLY A 215 36.71 2.58 -15.02
C GLY A 215 36.35 4.06 -15.18
N ALA A 216 35.89 4.73 -14.12
CA ALA A 216 35.58 6.14 -14.14
C ALA A 216 36.82 6.96 -13.76
N SER A 217 37.09 8.02 -14.52
CA SER A 217 38.25 8.89 -14.28
C SER A 217 38.00 9.93 -13.18
N GLU A 218 36.76 10.37 -13.00
CA GLU A 218 36.41 11.48 -12.11
C GLU A 218 35.07 11.23 -11.40
N LEU A 219 35.00 11.69 -10.16
CA LEU A 219 33.77 11.76 -9.38
C LEU A 219 33.37 13.24 -9.27
N ARG A 220 32.19 13.59 -9.80
CA ARG A 220 31.69 14.96 -9.81
C ARG A 220 30.44 15.19 -8.96
N TYR A 221 29.75 14.13 -8.53
CA TYR A 221 28.47 14.27 -7.84
C TYR A 221 28.48 13.56 -6.50
N ALA A 222 28.12 14.29 -5.44
CA ALA A 222 27.97 13.75 -4.10
C ALA A 222 26.64 14.19 -3.47
N PHE A 223 25.88 13.19 -3.00
CA PHE A 223 24.73 13.38 -2.15
C PHE A 223 25.09 12.98 -0.72
N ASP A 224 25.15 13.95 0.19
CA ASP A 224 25.44 13.70 1.59
C ASP A 224 24.15 13.70 2.42
N ALA A 225 23.64 12.50 2.74
CA ALA A 225 22.46 12.29 3.56
C ALA A 225 22.76 12.27 5.07
N VAL A 226 23.98 12.64 5.49
CA VAL A 226 24.42 12.70 6.90
C VAL A 226 24.78 14.13 7.28
N SER A 227 25.67 14.78 6.52
CA SER A 227 26.17 16.16 6.72
C SER A 227 26.79 16.43 8.09
N GLU A 228 27.21 15.38 8.78
CA GLU A 228 27.86 15.35 10.08
C GLU A 228 29.00 14.31 10.05
N HIS A 229 29.82 14.26 11.10
CA HIS A 229 30.86 13.23 11.28
C HIS A 229 31.84 13.10 10.10
N ASN A 230 32.43 14.23 9.69
CA ASN A 230 33.42 14.32 8.60
C ASN A 230 32.94 13.89 7.21
N SER A 231 31.64 13.64 7.02
CA SER A 231 31.06 13.19 5.74
C SER A 231 31.44 14.11 4.58
N PHE A 232 31.17 15.41 4.69
CA PHE A 232 31.48 16.37 3.63
C PHE A 232 32.98 16.64 3.45
N GLN A 233 33.78 16.52 4.52
CA GLN A 233 35.24 16.59 4.43
C GLN A 233 35.79 15.41 3.61
N ASN A 234 35.34 14.19 3.91
CA ASN A 234 35.71 12.99 3.16
C ASN A 234 35.30 13.10 1.69
N LEU A 235 34.12 13.65 1.41
CA LEU A 235 33.65 13.92 0.05
C LEU A 235 34.51 14.98 -0.67
N SER A 236 34.95 16.03 0.02
CA SER A 236 35.79 17.09 -0.56
C SER A 236 37.16 16.58 -1.02
N GLU A 237 37.66 15.49 -0.42
CA GLU A 237 38.95 14.87 -0.75
C GLU A 237 38.89 13.90 -1.97
N VAL A 238 37.69 13.56 -2.43
CA VAL A 238 37.46 12.58 -3.52
C VAL A 238 36.79 13.20 -4.74
N LEU A 239 36.10 14.33 -4.59
CA LEU A 239 35.49 15.06 -5.69
C LEU A 239 36.55 15.69 -6.61
N ALA A 240 36.27 15.72 -7.91
CA ALA A 240 37.15 16.34 -8.89
C ALA A 240 37.20 17.87 -8.71
N ALA A 241 38.30 18.49 -9.16
CA ALA A 241 38.54 19.92 -8.99
C ALA A 241 37.59 20.81 -9.83
N GLU A 242 37.09 20.32 -10.96
CA GLU A 242 36.22 21.08 -11.86
C GLU A 242 34.84 20.44 -12.03
N GLY A 243 33.80 21.28 -11.99
CA GLY A 243 32.42 20.86 -12.28
C GLY A 243 31.79 19.93 -11.23
N SER A 244 32.39 19.83 -10.04
CA SER A 244 31.86 19.01 -8.95
C SER A 244 30.74 19.71 -8.20
N LYS A 245 29.71 18.93 -7.84
CA LYS A 245 28.57 19.37 -7.05
C LYS A 245 28.39 18.48 -5.82
N ILE A 246 28.15 19.12 -4.69
CA ILE A 246 27.79 18.46 -3.43
C ILE A 246 26.48 19.04 -2.90
N THR A 247 25.60 18.16 -2.42
CA THR A 247 24.39 18.57 -1.71
C THR A 247 24.31 17.93 -0.33
N LEU A 248 23.92 18.75 0.66
CA LEU A 248 23.93 18.44 2.09
C LEU A 248 22.51 18.57 2.66
N VAL A 249 22.16 17.79 3.69
CA VAL A 249 20.77 17.74 4.23
C VAL A 249 20.57 18.51 5.54
N LEU A 250 21.65 19.03 6.16
CA LEU A 250 21.55 19.79 7.43
C LEU A 250 21.78 21.29 7.21
N PRO A 251 20.75 22.15 7.35
CA PRO A 251 20.94 23.59 7.29
C PRO A 251 21.63 24.14 8.55
N GLY A 252 22.28 25.31 8.44
CA GLY A 252 22.85 26.04 9.57
C GLY A 252 24.17 25.51 10.14
N LYS A 253 24.78 24.51 9.49
CA LYS A 253 26.14 24.05 9.79
C LYS A 253 27.17 24.89 9.05
N ASP A 254 28.38 24.94 9.60
CA ASP A 254 29.54 25.52 8.92
C ASP A 254 30.11 24.52 7.92
N TYR A 255 30.01 24.87 6.64
CA TYR A 255 30.54 24.11 5.52
C TYR A 255 31.73 24.80 4.83
N SER A 256 32.35 25.79 5.48
CA SER A 256 33.46 26.58 4.93
C SER A 256 34.69 25.76 4.54
N ALA A 257 34.84 24.54 5.09
CA ALA A 257 35.91 23.62 4.73
C ALA A 257 35.72 22.97 3.34
N ILE A 258 34.54 23.09 2.71
CA ILE A 258 34.34 22.63 1.34
C ILE A 258 35.07 23.59 0.38
N PRO A 259 35.96 23.09 -0.48
CA PRO A 259 36.68 23.93 -1.44
C PRO A 259 35.74 24.74 -2.34
N LYS A 260 36.10 26.01 -2.59
CA LYS A 260 35.27 26.95 -3.40
C LYS A 260 35.01 26.51 -4.84
N HIS A 261 35.80 25.59 -5.38
CA HIS A 261 35.62 25.06 -6.73
C HIS A 261 34.51 23.99 -6.80
N ILE A 262 34.07 23.46 -5.67
CA ILE A 262 32.93 22.54 -5.57
C ILE A 262 31.68 23.37 -5.37
N GLU A 263 30.69 23.20 -6.23
CA GLU A 263 29.38 23.83 -6.07
C GLU A 263 28.65 23.18 -4.89
N GLN A 264 28.54 23.94 -3.80
CA GLN A 264 27.92 23.49 -2.56
C GLN A 264 26.48 23.97 -2.47
N THR A 265 25.56 23.03 -2.20
CA THR A 265 24.15 23.33 -1.95
C THR A 265 23.67 22.67 -0.67
N THR A 266 22.61 23.22 -0.08
CA THR A 266 21.87 22.58 1.02
C THR A 266 20.48 22.20 0.53
N THR A 267 20.12 20.93 0.63
CA THR A 267 18.81 20.38 0.29
C THR A 267 17.86 20.54 1.48
N SER A 268 16.69 21.09 1.21
CA SER A 268 15.58 21.14 2.17
C SER A 268 14.29 20.73 1.47
N VAL A 269 13.52 19.84 2.09
CA VAL A 269 12.21 19.42 1.56
C VAL A 269 11.18 20.55 1.64
N GLY A 270 11.34 21.53 2.55
CA GLY A 270 10.44 22.68 2.66
C GLY A 270 10.39 23.54 1.39
N MET A 271 11.33 23.35 0.47
CA MET A 271 11.40 24.06 -0.81
C MET A 271 10.27 23.69 -1.76
N VAL A 272 9.70 22.48 -1.67
CA VAL A 272 8.49 22.12 -2.45
C VAL A 272 7.20 22.70 -1.85
N GLN A 273 7.32 23.45 -0.75
CA GLN A 273 6.22 24.07 0.00
C GLN A 273 6.30 25.61 0.02
N ASP A 274 7.29 26.19 -0.65
CA ASP A 274 7.65 27.62 -0.58
C ASP A 274 7.92 28.12 0.85
N ILE A 275 8.35 27.24 1.77
CA ILE A 275 8.67 27.59 3.16
C ILE A 275 10.11 28.10 3.23
N GLY A 276 10.29 29.33 3.74
CA GLY A 276 11.61 29.99 3.87
C GLY A 276 11.94 30.97 2.74
N GLY A 277 10.97 31.27 1.88
CA GLY A 277 11.18 31.97 0.61
C GLY A 277 11.38 30.95 -0.51
N SER A 278 10.87 31.25 -1.71
CA SER A 278 11.20 30.48 -2.90
C SER A 278 12.71 30.54 -3.11
N ASP A 279 13.39 29.40 -3.15
CA ASP A 279 14.75 29.39 -3.70
C ASP A 279 14.65 29.93 -5.13
N PRO A 280 15.36 31.03 -5.46
CA PRO A 280 15.34 31.59 -6.81
C PRO A 280 15.67 30.55 -7.89
N ALA A 281 16.37 29.46 -7.55
CA ALA A 281 16.69 28.38 -8.48
C ALA A 281 15.54 27.36 -8.68
N LEU A 282 14.60 27.21 -7.73
CA LEU A 282 13.37 26.40 -7.91
C LEU A 282 12.19 27.23 -8.43
N ALA A 283 12.19 28.53 -8.15
CA ALA A 283 11.46 29.51 -8.94
C ALA A 283 12.18 29.69 -10.28
N VAL A 284 12.23 28.62 -11.09
CA VAL A 284 12.75 28.70 -12.46
C VAL A 284 12.10 29.91 -13.12
N GLU A 285 12.90 30.75 -13.76
CA GLU A 285 12.40 31.89 -14.53
C GLU A 285 11.32 31.40 -15.51
N GLY A 286 10.05 31.72 -15.23
CA GLY A 286 8.88 31.24 -15.99
C GLY A 286 8.00 30.15 -15.33
N SER A 287 8.35 29.60 -14.15
CA SER A 287 7.46 28.70 -13.39
C SER A 287 6.40 29.47 -12.62
N PRO A 288 5.09 29.28 -12.88
CA PRO A 288 4.02 30.04 -12.21
C PRO A 288 3.82 29.69 -10.73
N THR A 289 4.35 28.56 -10.24
CA THR A 289 4.08 28.04 -8.88
C THR A 289 5.35 27.63 -8.09
N GLY A 290 6.54 27.87 -8.63
CA GLY A 290 7.82 27.62 -7.95
C GLY A 290 8.08 26.13 -7.68
N GLY A 291 8.48 25.80 -6.44
CA GLY A 291 8.83 24.42 -6.06
C GLY A 291 7.63 23.48 -5.95
N LYS A 292 6.40 24.00 -5.95
CA LYS A 292 5.17 23.19 -5.81
C LYS A 292 4.93 22.27 -7.01
N ASP A 293 5.24 22.71 -8.23
CA ASP A 293 5.10 21.87 -9.43
C ASP A 293 6.10 20.71 -9.42
N PHE A 294 7.33 20.97 -8.94
CA PHE A 294 8.32 19.90 -8.71
C PHE A 294 7.78 18.89 -7.70
N GLY A 295 7.26 19.36 -6.57
CA GLY A 295 6.60 18.52 -5.56
C GLY A 295 5.47 17.70 -6.16
N ALA A 296 4.54 18.33 -6.88
CA ALA A 296 3.40 17.67 -7.51
C ALA A 296 3.85 16.54 -8.44
N ALA A 297 4.75 16.83 -9.39
CA ALA A 297 5.24 15.84 -10.34
C ALA A 297 5.87 14.64 -9.64
N TYR A 298 6.74 14.90 -8.66
CA TYR A 298 7.45 13.83 -7.94
C TYR A 298 6.53 13.02 -7.01
N PHE A 299 5.61 13.65 -6.27
CA PHE A 299 4.66 12.90 -5.44
C PHE A 299 3.77 11.96 -6.27
N ARG A 300 3.33 12.38 -7.47
CA ARG A 300 2.58 11.48 -8.38
C ARG A 300 3.48 10.37 -8.92
N LEU A 301 4.75 10.67 -9.21
CA LEU A 301 5.73 9.66 -9.62
C LEU A 301 5.95 8.60 -8.52
N LEU A 302 5.99 8.99 -7.24
CA LEU A 302 6.11 8.05 -6.12
C LEU A 302 4.93 7.07 -6.09
N SER A 303 3.70 7.55 -6.25
CA SER A 303 2.52 6.68 -6.34
C SER A 303 2.63 5.69 -7.51
N ARG A 304 3.05 6.18 -8.68
CA ARG A 304 3.31 5.35 -9.86
C ARG A 304 4.39 4.30 -9.59
N GLY A 305 5.47 4.68 -8.90
CA GLY A 305 6.57 3.78 -8.57
C GLY A 305 6.21 2.67 -7.61
N LEU A 306 5.42 3.00 -6.58
CA LEU A 306 4.86 2.00 -5.69
C LEU A 306 3.96 1.03 -6.46
N ASN A 307 3.10 1.55 -7.34
CA ASN A 307 2.18 0.72 -8.12
C ASN A 307 2.91 -0.23 -9.09
N LEU A 308 3.91 0.29 -9.81
CA LEU A 308 4.73 -0.50 -10.75
C LEU A 308 5.77 -1.39 -10.05
N GLY A 309 6.10 -1.13 -8.79
CA GLY A 309 7.01 -1.94 -8.00
C GLY A 309 8.50 -1.59 -8.14
N TRP A 310 8.84 -0.52 -8.85
CA TRP A 310 10.24 -0.03 -8.89
C TRP A 310 10.59 0.82 -7.67
N LEU A 311 9.59 1.35 -6.95
CA LEU A 311 9.79 2.02 -5.67
C LEU A 311 9.29 1.14 -4.53
N ALA A 312 10.12 0.97 -3.50
CA ALA A 312 9.75 0.30 -2.27
C ALA A 312 9.80 1.28 -1.07
N PRO A 313 8.97 1.07 -0.03
CA PRO A 313 9.08 1.75 1.27
C PRO A 313 10.46 1.63 1.94
N HIS A 314 10.73 2.43 2.97
CA HIS A 314 11.91 2.25 3.82
C HIS A 314 11.60 1.25 4.96
N PRO A 315 12.58 0.46 5.44
CA PRO A 315 12.42 -0.32 6.67
C PRO A 315 11.98 0.57 7.83
N HIS A 316 11.05 0.09 8.65
CA HIS A 316 10.46 0.86 9.73
C HIS A 316 10.14 -0.02 10.93
N THR A 317 9.95 0.63 12.08
CA THR A 317 9.43 0.04 13.30
C THR A 317 8.25 0.87 13.76
N VAL A 318 7.14 0.21 14.07
CA VAL A 318 5.94 0.88 14.59
C VAL A 318 6.06 0.98 16.11
N VAL A 319 6.01 2.20 16.63
CA VAL A 319 5.90 2.43 18.08
C VAL A 319 4.43 2.31 18.50
N PRO A 320 4.09 1.44 19.46
CA PRO A 320 2.70 1.25 19.88
C PRO A 320 2.18 2.47 20.67
N GLY A 321 0.86 2.53 20.91
CA GLY A 321 0.25 3.55 21.77
C GLY A 321 -0.28 4.81 21.07
N GLY A 322 -0.21 4.87 19.73
CA GLY A 322 -0.72 5.99 18.94
C GLY A 322 0.01 7.29 19.27
N LEU A 323 -0.71 8.39 19.50
CA LEU A 323 -0.10 9.68 19.88
C LEU A 323 0.70 9.62 21.18
N ASN A 324 0.38 8.68 22.10
CA ASN A 324 1.19 8.50 23.32
C ASN A 324 2.58 7.91 23.03
N GLY A 325 2.78 7.26 21.87
CA GLY A 325 4.05 6.69 21.45
C GLY A 325 5.01 7.71 20.82
N VAL A 326 4.57 8.95 20.56
CA VAL A 326 5.38 9.96 19.86
C VAL A 326 6.63 10.33 20.67
N GLU A 327 6.54 10.49 21.99
CA GLU A 327 7.70 10.79 22.84
C GLU A 327 8.77 9.69 22.73
N GLU A 328 8.35 8.43 22.80
CA GLU A 328 9.25 7.28 22.66
C GLU A 328 9.89 7.23 21.27
N ALA A 329 9.09 7.43 20.20
CA ALA A 329 9.58 7.43 18.83
C ALA A 329 10.67 8.51 18.61
N LEU A 330 10.44 9.72 19.11
CA LEU A 330 11.39 10.83 19.01
C LEU A 330 12.62 10.64 19.90
N ALA A 331 12.45 10.10 21.11
CA ALA A 331 13.58 9.76 21.98
C ALA A 331 14.47 8.68 21.35
N ASN A 332 13.89 7.67 20.70
CA ASN A 332 14.62 6.63 19.97
C ASN A 332 15.38 7.21 18.77
N LEU A 333 14.77 8.13 18.01
CA LEU A 333 15.44 8.83 16.92
C LEU A 333 16.62 9.68 17.41
N LYS A 334 16.42 10.47 18.47
CA LYS A 334 17.47 11.29 19.07
C LYS A 334 18.64 10.46 19.60
N ALA A 335 18.35 9.30 20.17
CA ALA A 335 19.37 8.36 20.65
C ALA A 335 20.06 7.55 19.54
N GLY A 336 19.71 7.76 18.26
CA GLY A 336 20.28 7.02 17.13
C GLY A 336 19.89 5.53 17.09
N LYS A 337 18.80 5.14 17.77
CA LYS A 337 18.32 3.75 17.82
C LYS A 337 17.51 3.34 16.58
N ALA A 338 17.11 4.31 15.76
CA ALA A 338 16.50 4.05 14.47
C ALA A 338 17.58 3.63 13.47
N SER A 339 17.67 2.34 13.18
CA SER A 339 18.63 1.81 12.21
C SER A 339 17.94 0.90 11.20
N ALA A 340 18.38 0.98 9.95
CA ALA A 340 17.96 0.07 8.88
C ALA A 340 18.36 -1.40 9.13
N THR A 341 19.12 -1.69 10.21
CA THR A 341 19.34 -3.05 10.71
C THR A 341 18.08 -3.69 11.28
N ASN A 342 17.08 -2.89 11.68
CA ASN A 342 15.75 -3.38 12.04
C ASN A 342 14.96 -3.70 10.77
N LEU A 343 15.59 -4.45 9.85
CA LEU A 343 14.84 -5.36 9.00
C LEU A 343 13.92 -6.12 9.96
N CYS A 344 12.61 -5.90 9.82
CA CYS A 344 11.67 -6.92 10.24
C CYS A 344 12.26 -8.26 9.80
N ASP A 345 12.24 -9.27 10.66
CA ASP A 345 12.53 -10.68 10.34
C ASP A 345 11.66 -11.16 9.15
N ARG A 346 11.96 -10.64 7.97
CA ARG A 346 11.49 -11.05 6.66
C ARG A 346 12.65 -11.80 6.00
N GLY A 347 13.33 -12.64 6.79
CA GLY A 347 13.69 -13.96 6.29
C GLY A 347 12.43 -14.75 5.93
N PRO A 348 12.56 -15.98 5.38
CA PRO A 348 11.41 -16.84 5.12
C PRO A 348 10.53 -16.87 6.37
N VAL A 349 9.27 -16.44 6.21
CA VAL A 349 8.29 -16.35 7.30
C VAL A 349 8.42 -17.59 8.16
N ASN A 350 8.70 -17.42 9.46
CA ASN A 350 8.81 -18.53 10.41
C ASN A 350 7.72 -19.57 10.06
N PRO A 351 8.07 -20.84 9.78
CA PRO A 351 7.12 -21.82 9.26
C PRO A 351 5.84 -21.92 10.11
N LEU A 352 5.96 -21.76 11.43
CA LEU A 352 4.84 -21.70 12.36
C LEU A 352 4.00 -20.45 12.13
N LYS A 353 4.61 -19.28 11.99
CA LYS A 353 3.91 -18.02 11.67
C LYS A 353 3.20 -18.10 10.32
N HIS A 354 3.80 -18.75 9.33
CA HIS A 354 3.16 -18.99 8.03
C HIS A 354 1.97 -19.95 8.15
N LEU A 355 2.15 -21.07 8.85
CA LEU A 355 1.12 -22.09 9.08
C LEU A 355 -0.08 -21.51 9.85
N VAL A 356 0.19 -20.75 10.91
CA VAL A 356 -0.82 -20.04 11.69
C VAL A 356 -1.59 -19.05 10.81
N ARG A 357 -0.89 -18.20 10.03
CA ARG A 357 -1.56 -17.24 9.12
C ARG A 357 -2.40 -17.95 8.05
N LYS A 358 -1.91 -19.06 7.48
CA LYS A 358 -2.64 -19.86 6.49
C LYS A 358 -3.90 -20.48 7.10
N ARG A 359 -3.82 -21.03 8.31
CA ARG A 359 -4.97 -21.61 9.03
C ARG A 359 -5.98 -20.54 9.44
N PHE A 360 -5.52 -19.38 9.90
CA PHE A 360 -6.38 -18.25 10.27
C PHE A 360 -7.12 -17.68 9.06
N LYS A 361 -6.41 -17.50 7.92
CA LYS A 361 -7.03 -17.11 6.64
C LYS A 361 -8.09 -18.13 6.18
N ALA A 362 -7.80 -19.42 6.27
CA ALA A 362 -8.75 -20.47 5.86
C ALA A 362 -10.04 -20.48 6.69
N GLN A 363 -9.97 -20.03 7.95
CA GLN A 363 -11.10 -20.03 8.89
C GLN A 363 -11.73 -18.65 9.11
N ILE A 364 -11.27 -17.62 8.39
CA ILE A 364 -11.71 -16.22 8.59
C ILE A 364 -13.21 -16.00 8.35
N HIS A 365 -13.87 -16.92 7.65
CA HIS A 365 -15.30 -16.86 7.35
C HIS A 365 -16.17 -17.68 8.31
N THR A 366 -15.55 -18.41 9.24
CA THR A 366 -16.25 -19.19 10.25
C THR A 366 -16.83 -18.24 11.30
N THR A 367 -18.16 -18.20 11.36
CA THR A 367 -18.94 -17.27 12.22
C THR A 367 -19.81 -18.02 13.23
N SER A 368 -19.67 -19.35 13.30
CA SER A 368 -20.39 -20.19 14.25
C SER A 368 -19.70 -20.10 15.62
N PRO A 369 -20.35 -19.58 16.67
CA PRO A 369 -19.73 -19.45 17.98
C PRO A 369 -19.23 -20.79 18.52
N ARG A 370 -19.98 -21.87 18.31
CA ARG A 370 -19.58 -23.22 18.73
C ARG A 370 -18.25 -23.65 18.10
N LEU A 371 -18.12 -23.51 16.78
CA LEU A 371 -16.91 -23.93 16.07
C LEU A 371 -15.73 -22.98 16.36
N CYS A 372 -16.01 -21.69 16.55
CA CYS A 372 -14.98 -20.72 16.91
C CYS A 372 -14.45 -20.96 18.33
N VAL A 373 -15.33 -21.24 19.30
CA VAL A 373 -14.94 -21.53 20.68
C VAL A 373 -14.14 -22.83 20.74
N GLU A 374 -14.65 -23.92 20.17
CA GLU A 374 -13.93 -25.22 20.13
C GLU A 374 -12.55 -25.08 19.45
N ALA A 375 -12.45 -24.32 18.34
CA ALA A 375 -11.18 -24.12 17.65
C ALA A 375 -10.21 -23.20 18.41
N LEU A 376 -10.72 -22.19 19.12
CA LEU A 376 -9.91 -21.32 19.97
C LEU A 376 -9.38 -22.07 21.18
N GLU A 377 -10.22 -22.86 21.85
CA GLU A 377 -9.83 -23.71 22.97
C GLU A 377 -8.72 -24.69 22.56
N ALA A 378 -8.89 -25.39 21.44
CA ALA A 378 -7.86 -26.26 20.89
C ALA A 378 -6.57 -25.49 20.53
N GLY A 379 -6.69 -24.27 20.01
CA GLY A 379 -5.55 -23.40 19.70
C GLY A 379 -4.78 -22.93 20.94
N TYR A 380 -5.47 -22.59 22.02
CA TYR A 380 -4.86 -22.18 23.29
C TYR A 380 -4.20 -23.36 24.00
N GLU A 381 -4.80 -24.56 23.97
CA GLU A 381 -4.16 -25.77 24.50
C GLU A 381 -2.89 -26.14 23.71
N ALA A 382 -2.92 -26.01 22.38
CA ALA A 382 -1.74 -26.24 21.55
C ALA A 382 -0.62 -25.21 21.83
N GLU A 383 -0.97 -23.93 22.01
CA GLU A 383 -0.01 -22.88 22.37
C GLU A 383 0.63 -23.13 23.73
N LYS A 384 -0.19 -23.49 24.73
CA LYS A 384 0.28 -23.86 26.07
C LYS A 384 1.23 -25.05 26.04
N LEU A 385 0.89 -26.09 25.28
CA LEU A 385 1.73 -27.29 25.12
C LEU A 385 3.08 -26.95 24.47
N LEU A 386 3.08 -26.10 23.44
CA LEU A 386 4.30 -25.62 22.77
C LEU A 386 5.17 -24.77 23.69
N ARG A 387 4.56 -23.90 24.50
CA ARG A 387 5.28 -23.06 25.47
C ARG A 387 5.97 -23.90 26.54
N VAL A 388 5.24 -24.83 27.15
CA VAL A 388 5.76 -25.74 28.19
C VAL A 388 6.86 -26.66 27.64
N ALA A 389 6.72 -27.13 26.39
CA ALA A 389 7.79 -27.87 25.72
C ALA A 389 9.03 -27.00 25.44
N GLY A 390 8.84 -25.72 25.11
CA GLY A 390 9.92 -24.74 24.92
C GLY A 390 10.72 -24.46 26.19
N ASP A 391 10.08 -24.58 27.36
CA ASP A 391 10.72 -24.46 28.67
C ASP A 391 11.46 -25.76 29.11
N GLY A 392 11.44 -26.81 28.28
CA GLY A 392 12.21 -28.05 28.49
C GLY A 392 11.43 -29.23 29.10
N ASP A 393 10.10 -29.16 29.17
CA ASP A 393 9.28 -30.26 29.70
C ASP A 393 9.20 -31.45 28.74
N ALA A 394 9.76 -32.59 29.16
CA ALA A 394 9.88 -33.79 28.32
C ALA A 394 8.53 -34.46 28.00
N ALA A 395 7.52 -34.33 28.86
CA ALA A 395 6.20 -34.92 28.65
C ALA A 395 5.42 -34.16 27.57
N ALA A 396 5.48 -32.84 27.58
CA ALA A 396 4.93 -31.98 26.55
C ALA A 396 5.61 -32.23 25.19
N THR A 397 6.94 -32.34 25.15
CA THR A 397 7.67 -32.68 23.93
C THR A 397 7.26 -34.04 23.36
N SER A 398 7.15 -35.07 24.21
CA SER A 398 6.71 -36.41 23.80
C SER A 398 5.29 -36.39 23.22
N THR A 399 4.39 -35.65 23.85
CA THR A 399 3.00 -35.47 23.37
C THR A 399 2.95 -34.82 21.98
N ILE A 400 3.76 -33.77 21.76
CA ILE A 400 3.86 -33.10 20.46
C ILE A 400 4.39 -34.08 19.39
N ILE A 401 5.42 -34.86 19.71
CA ILE A 401 6.01 -35.83 18.77
C ILE A 401 5.00 -36.91 18.41
N SER A 402 4.23 -37.43 19.37
CA SER A 402 3.16 -38.40 19.12
C SER A 402 2.12 -37.83 18.16
N LEU A 403 1.61 -36.62 18.44
CA LEU A 403 0.60 -35.97 17.60
C LEU A 403 1.10 -35.75 16.16
N LEU A 404 2.36 -35.35 15.98
CA LEU A 404 2.97 -35.18 14.66
C LEU A 404 3.11 -36.51 13.93
N THR A 405 3.46 -37.57 14.64
CA THR A 405 3.61 -38.93 14.10
C THR A 405 2.27 -39.48 13.62
N ASP A 406 1.22 -39.33 14.44
CA ASP A 406 -0.15 -39.73 14.10
C ASP A 406 -0.67 -38.96 12.89
N LEU A 407 -0.38 -37.66 12.83
CA LEU A 407 -0.80 -36.79 11.74
C LEU A 407 -0.07 -37.13 10.43
N HIS A 408 1.21 -37.52 10.52
CA HIS A 408 1.98 -38.04 9.39
C HIS A 408 1.42 -39.38 8.90
N ALA A 409 1.15 -40.32 9.81
CA ALA A 409 0.55 -41.61 9.48
C ALA A 409 -0.84 -41.46 8.81
N ALA A 410 -1.67 -40.55 9.32
CA ALA A 410 -2.97 -40.23 8.74
C ALA A 410 -2.85 -39.61 7.33
N ALA A 411 -1.87 -38.73 7.11
CA ALA A 411 -1.61 -38.12 5.80
C ALA A 411 -1.11 -39.14 4.76
N VAL A 412 -0.26 -40.08 5.18
CA VAL A 412 0.22 -41.19 4.33
C VAL A 412 -0.94 -42.11 3.94
N HIS A 413 -1.83 -42.44 4.88
CA HIS A 413 -3.03 -43.23 4.59
C HIS A 413 -3.99 -42.52 3.62
N GLN A 414 -4.21 -41.21 3.76
CA GLN A 414 -5.09 -40.45 2.85
C GLN A 414 -4.57 -40.37 1.41
N ARG A 415 -3.25 -40.34 1.19
CA ARG A 415 -2.67 -40.33 -0.18
C ARG A 415 -2.92 -41.64 -0.94
N SER A 416 -3.04 -42.76 -0.23
CA SER A 416 -3.19 -44.09 -0.84
C SER A 416 -4.62 -44.45 -1.27
N GLN A 417 -5.64 -43.72 -0.79
CA GLN A 417 -7.05 -44.07 -1.01
C GLN A 417 -7.94 -42.84 -1.24
N THR A 418 -7.54 -41.87 -2.05
CA THR A 418 -8.52 -40.94 -2.60
C THR A 418 -9.19 -41.59 -3.81
N PRO A 419 -10.39 -42.20 -3.70
CA PRO A 419 -11.17 -42.49 -4.89
C PRO A 419 -11.35 -41.20 -5.68
N VAL A 420 -11.31 -41.29 -7.01
CA VAL A 420 -11.64 -40.17 -7.91
C VAL A 420 -12.89 -39.51 -7.35
N PRO A 421 -12.88 -38.20 -7.03
CA PRO A 421 -13.99 -37.56 -6.37
C PRO A 421 -15.21 -37.79 -7.25
N GLN A 422 -16.14 -38.64 -6.78
CA GLN A 422 -17.42 -38.78 -7.44
C GLN A 422 -17.99 -37.37 -7.51
N HIS A 423 -18.24 -36.92 -8.74
CA HIS A 423 -18.77 -35.60 -9.00
C HIS A 423 -20.08 -35.49 -8.22
N ARG A 424 -20.02 -34.94 -7.00
CA ARG A 424 -21.24 -34.65 -6.23
C ARG A 424 -21.94 -33.60 -7.06
N VAL A 425 -22.90 -34.05 -7.86
CA VAL A 425 -23.87 -33.17 -8.49
C VAL A 425 -24.51 -32.45 -7.32
N ARG A 426 -24.12 -31.19 -7.12
CA ARG A 426 -24.80 -30.34 -6.15
C ARG A 426 -26.25 -30.31 -6.61
N ILE A 427 -27.09 -31.03 -5.89
CA ILE A 427 -28.53 -30.92 -6.04
C ILE A 427 -28.85 -29.54 -5.48
N PHE A 428 -28.80 -28.53 -6.34
CA PHE A 428 -29.44 -27.27 -6.04
C PHE A 428 -30.92 -27.59 -5.84
N PRO A 429 -31.56 -27.17 -4.73
CA PRO A 429 -33.00 -27.28 -4.64
C PRO A 429 -33.56 -26.59 -5.89
N ALA A 430 -34.22 -27.37 -6.74
CA ALA A 430 -34.77 -26.84 -7.97
C ALA A 430 -35.72 -25.70 -7.58
N PRO A 431 -35.71 -24.56 -8.30
CA PRO A 431 -36.77 -23.57 -8.14
C PRO A 431 -38.11 -24.30 -8.27
N TYR A 432 -39.11 -23.87 -7.48
CA TYR A 432 -40.45 -24.46 -7.55
C TYR A 432 -40.85 -24.64 -9.02
N PRO A 433 -41.12 -25.88 -9.48
CA PRO A 433 -41.36 -26.15 -10.90
C PRO A 433 -42.44 -25.20 -11.44
N GLY A 434 -42.11 -24.40 -12.45
CA GLY A 434 -43.02 -23.43 -13.06
C GLY A 434 -43.09 -22.03 -12.43
N ALA A 435 -42.38 -21.76 -11.33
CA ALA A 435 -42.34 -20.40 -10.76
C ALA A 435 -41.45 -19.48 -11.63
N PRO A 436 -41.99 -18.38 -12.19
CA PRO A 436 -41.20 -17.46 -13.00
C PRO A 436 -40.15 -16.75 -12.12
N LYS A 437 -38.97 -16.46 -12.68
CA LYS A 437 -37.97 -15.68 -11.96
C LYS A 437 -38.54 -14.29 -11.66
N ALA A 438 -38.36 -13.82 -10.43
CA ALA A 438 -38.95 -12.56 -9.97
C ALA A 438 -38.52 -11.31 -10.77
N LEU A 439 -37.40 -11.37 -11.51
CA LEU A 439 -36.94 -10.29 -12.41
C LEU A 439 -37.60 -10.35 -13.79
N ASP A 440 -38.08 -11.51 -14.20
CA ASP A 440 -38.68 -11.73 -15.51
C ASP A 440 -40.20 -11.46 -15.46
N SER A 441 -40.81 -11.65 -14.29
CA SER A 441 -42.24 -11.43 -14.06
C SER A 441 -42.61 -10.01 -13.62
N ARG A 442 -41.66 -9.08 -13.58
CA ARG A 442 -41.87 -7.69 -13.14
C ARG A 442 -41.78 -6.70 -14.30
N PRO A 443 -42.57 -5.61 -14.29
CA PRO A 443 -43.50 -5.17 -13.22
C PRO A 443 -44.80 -5.98 -13.17
N LEU A 444 -45.36 -6.17 -11.97
CA LEU A 444 -46.60 -6.92 -11.80
C LEU A 444 -47.83 -6.07 -12.20
N PRO A 445 -48.88 -6.65 -12.82
CA PRO A 445 -50.13 -5.94 -13.07
C PRO A 445 -50.84 -5.59 -11.76
N ALA A 446 -51.68 -4.55 -11.77
CA ALA A 446 -52.35 -4.07 -10.55
C ALA A 446 -53.23 -5.13 -9.88
N SER A 447 -53.84 -6.04 -10.65
CA SER A 447 -54.65 -7.17 -10.17
C SER A 447 -53.84 -8.22 -9.39
N ALA A 448 -52.54 -8.33 -9.66
CA ALA A 448 -51.65 -9.28 -8.98
C ALA A 448 -51.02 -8.70 -7.70
N LEU A 449 -51.35 -7.45 -7.33
CA LEU A 449 -50.82 -6.81 -6.13
C LEU A 449 -51.80 -6.97 -4.97
N SER A 450 -51.31 -7.45 -3.82
CA SER A 450 -52.10 -7.56 -2.58
C SER A 450 -52.41 -6.20 -1.91
N GLY A 451 -51.97 -5.09 -2.50
CA GLY A 451 -52.17 -3.75 -1.96
C GLY A 451 -51.60 -2.66 -2.87
N ARG A 452 -51.35 -1.48 -2.30
CA ARG A 452 -50.78 -0.35 -3.07
C ARG A 452 -49.41 -0.73 -3.63
N ARG A 453 -49.20 -0.49 -4.93
CA ARG A 453 -47.89 -0.59 -5.56
C ARG A 453 -46.86 0.21 -4.77
N ARG A 454 -45.70 -0.39 -4.56
CA ARG A 454 -44.52 0.25 -3.98
C ARG A 454 -43.42 0.15 -5.02
N VAL A 455 -42.61 1.19 -5.17
CA VAL A 455 -41.48 1.18 -6.09
C VAL A 455 -40.29 0.55 -5.34
N PRO A 456 -39.66 -0.52 -5.87
CA PRO A 456 -38.46 -1.07 -5.27
C PRO A 456 -37.27 -0.12 -5.43
N ILE A 457 -36.24 -0.33 -4.62
CA ILE A 457 -34.96 0.39 -4.70
C ILE A 457 -33.94 -0.56 -5.31
N ALA A 458 -33.34 -0.17 -6.44
CA ALA A 458 -32.15 -0.81 -6.96
C ALA A 458 -30.95 -0.40 -6.10
N THR A 459 -30.29 -1.39 -5.50
CA THR A 459 -29.12 -1.18 -4.63
C THR A 459 -28.07 -2.23 -4.94
N GLY A 460 -26.81 -1.92 -4.66
CA GLY A 460 -25.70 -2.85 -4.77
C GLY A 460 -24.97 -2.94 -3.45
N GLY A 461 -24.57 -4.15 -3.05
CA GLY A 461 -23.61 -4.39 -1.98
C GLY A 461 -22.50 -5.29 -2.51
N ASN A 462 -21.23 -4.91 -2.32
CA ASN A 462 -20.06 -5.64 -2.83
C ASN A 462 -20.20 -6.05 -4.31
N TYR A 463 -20.65 -5.11 -5.15
CA TYR A 463 -20.88 -5.29 -6.59
C TYR A 463 -21.91 -6.36 -6.98
N VAL A 464 -22.79 -6.77 -6.06
CA VAL A 464 -23.95 -7.63 -6.35
C VAL A 464 -25.19 -6.73 -6.45
N PRO A 465 -25.79 -6.55 -7.65
CA PRO A 465 -26.99 -5.74 -7.83
C PRO A 465 -28.25 -6.52 -7.45
N PHE A 466 -29.13 -5.92 -6.64
CA PHE A 466 -30.41 -6.50 -6.25
C PHE A 466 -31.49 -5.44 -6.01
N LEU A 467 -32.76 -5.88 -6.01
CA LEU A 467 -33.92 -5.05 -5.69
C LEU A 467 -34.36 -5.27 -4.24
N ARG A 468 -34.75 -4.19 -3.54
CA ARG A 468 -35.37 -4.28 -2.21
C ARG A 468 -36.49 -3.25 -2.02
N PHE A 469 -37.51 -3.57 -1.22
CA PHE A 469 -38.63 -2.66 -0.94
C PHE A 469 -38.50 -1.86 0.35
N LYS A 470 -37.92 -2.44 1.41
CA LYS A 470 -37.78 -1.82 2.74
C LYS A 470 -36.49 -2.27 3.43
N LYS A 471 -36.05 -1.52 4.44
CA LYS A 471 -35.13 -1.97 5.49
C LYS A 471 -35.94 -2.42 6.72
N PRO A 472 -35.46 -3.38 7.53
CA PRO A 472 -34.29 -4.23 7.30
C PRO A 472 -34.49 -5.24 6.16
N GLN A 473 -33.39 -5.76 5.63
CA GLN A 473 -33.40 -6.71 4.51
C GLN A 473 -33.93 -8.08 4.97
N SER A 474 -34.62 -8.82 4.09
CA SER A 474 -35.02 -10.20 4.37
C SER A 474 -33.78 -11.09 4.59
N PRO A 475 -33.77 -11.93 5.66
CA PRO A 475 -32.67 -12.87 5.92
C PRO A 475 -32.37 -13.80 4.75
N PHE A 476 -33.38 -14.22 3.97
CA PHE A 476 -33.20 -15.05 2.79
C PHE A 476 -32.39 -14.35 1.70
N LEU A 477 -32.70 -13.08 1.43
CA LEU A 477 -31.97 -12.29 0.45
C LEU A 477 -30.53 -12.01 0.91
N SER A 478 -30.34 -11.74 2.21
CA SER A 478 -29.00 -11.57 2.79
C SER A 478 -28.15 -12.85 2.68
N ARG A 479 -28.74 -14.03 2.89
CA ARG A 479 -28.06 -15.32 2.69
C ARG A 479 -27.62 -15.53 1.25
N VAL A 480 -28.52 -15.30 0.28
CA VAL A 480 -28.19 -15.44 -1.15
C VAL A 480 -27.08 -14.48 -1.56
N ILE A 481 -27.12 -13.23 -1.10
CA ILE A 481 -26.05 -12.25 -1.39
C ILE A 481 -24.73 -12.69 -0.77
N LYS A 482 -24.74 -13.18 0.49
CA LYS A 482 -23.56 -13.72 1.16
C LYS A 482 -22.95 -14.88 0.37
N ASP A 483 -23.78 -15.82 -0.10
CA ASP A 483 -23.31 -16.97 -0.88
C ASP A 483 -22.67 -16.55 -2.21
N ILE A 484 -23.23 -15.54 -2.88
CA ILE A 484 -22.65 -14.96 -4.11
C ILE A 484 -21.29 -14.31 -3.81
N ILE A 485 -21.19 -13.54 -2.73
CA ILE A 485 -19.95 -12.88 -2.33
C ILE A 485 -18.86 -13.93 -2.02
N VAL A 486 -19.21 -14.97 -1.24
CA VAL A 486 -18.28 -16.06 -0.91
C VAL A 486 -17.83 -16.81 -2.16
N ALA A 487 -18.75 -17.09 -3.09
CA ALA A 487 -18.41 -17.76 -4.34
C ALA A 487 -17.45 -16.92 -5.20
N ARG A 488 -17.63 -15.59 -5.22
CA ARG A 488 -16.74 -14.66 -5.91
C ARG A 488 -15.36 -14.61 -5.26
N GLN A 489 -15.30 -14.52 -3.93
CA GLN A 489 -14.03 -14.50 -3.21
C GLN A 489 -13.22 -15.78 -3.49
N ARG A 490 -13.85 -16.94 -3.40
CA ARG A 490 -13.22 -18.24 -3.72
C ARG A 490 -12.63 -18.29 -5.14
N ARG A 491 -13.26 -17.62 -6.10
CA ARG A 491 -12.72 -17.53 -7.47
C ARG A 491 -11.48 -16.64 -7.54
N LEU A 492 -11.46 -15.52 -6.82
CA LEU A 492 -10.28 -14.65 -6.75
C LEU A 492 -9.12 -15.38 -6.08
N ASP A 493 -9.38 -16.04 -4.94
CA ASP A 493 -8.37 -16.84 -4.25
C ASP A 493 -7.82 -17.94 -5.16
N ARG A 494 -8.70 -18.60 -5.94
CA ARG A 494 -8.27 -19.62 -6.91
C ARG A 494 -7.45 -19.04 -8.07
N GLN A 495 -7.68 -17.80 -8.47
CA GLN A 495 -6.85 -17.14 -9.49
C GLN A 495 -5.44 -16.88 -8.96
N GLU A 496 -5.33 -16.38 -7.73
CA GLU A 496 -4.05 -16.15 -7.04
C GLU A 496 -3.29 -17.46 -6.88
N GLU A 497 -3.94 -18.50 -6.37
CA GLU A 497 -3.34 -19.85 -6.22
C GLU A 497 -2.85 -20.42 -7.56
N LEU A 498 -3.63 -20.24 -8.65
CA LEU A 498 -3.23 -20.70 -9.97
C LEU A 498 -2.08 -19.88 -10.55
N GLN A 499 -1.99 -18.58 -10.27
CA GLN A 499 -0.86 -17.74 -10.66
C GLN A 499 0.43 -18.19 -9.96
N GLU A 500 0.37 -18.51 -8.68
CA GLU A 500 1.49 -19.12 -7.96
C GLU A 500 1.85 -20.49 -8.54
N SER A 501 0.85 -21.32 -8.82
CA SER A 501 1.04 -22.67 -9.38
C SER A 501 1.71 -22.65 -10.76
N ILE A 502 1.60 -21.55 -11.52
CA ILE A 502 2.32 -21.40 -12.79
C ILE A 502 3.84 -21.35 -12.55
N ILE A 503 4.28 -20.65 -11.50
CA ILE A 503 5.70 -20.51 -11.17
C ILE A 503 6.26 -21.87 -10.75
N TRP A 504 5.59 -22.56 -9.82
CA TRP A 504 5.96 -23.92 -9.42
C TRP A 504 5.92 -24.89 -10.58
N GLY A 505 4.91 -24.78 -11.45
CA GLY A 505 4.83 -25.61 -12.64
C GLY A 505 5.97 -25.36 -13.62
N GLN A 506 6.54 -24.16 -13.69
CA GLN A 506 7.72 -23.89 -14.54
C GLN A 506 8.97 -24.57 -14.01
N ASP A 507 9.12 -24.59 -12.68
CA ASP A 507 10.22 -25.30 -12.04
C ASP A 507 10.07 -26.82 -12.23
N GLU A 508 8.87 -27.37 -12.08
CA GLU A 508 8.64 -28.81 -12.30
C GLU A 508 8.73 -29.21 -13.76
N ASP A 509 8.24 -28.40 -14.70
CA ASP A 509 8.45 -28.62 -16.13
C ASP A 509 9.97 -28.68 -16.43
N ARG A 510 10.76 -27.78 -15.82
CA ARG A 510 12.22 -27.77 -15.97
C ARG A 510 12.89 -28.99 -15.33
N TRP A 511 12.41 -29.45 -14.17
CA TRP A 511 12.92 -30.65 -13.53
C TRP A 511 12.62 -31.91 -14.35
N GLU A 512 11.41 -32.04 -14.89
CA GLU A 512 11.05 -33.12 -15.81
C GLU A 512 11.94 -33.12 -17.05
N ASP A 513 12.17 -31.95 -17.66
CA ASP A 513 13.04 -31.82 -18.83
C ASP A 513 14.50 -32.27 -18.52
N ILE A 514 14.99 -32.05 -17.29
CA ILE A 514 16.32 -32.51 -16.85
C ILE A 514 16.35 -34.03 -16.63
N ILE A 515 15.25 -34.62 -16.14
CA ILE A 515 15.14 -36.06 -15.91
C ILE A 515 15.07 -36.81 -17.25
N GLU A 516 14.33 -36.27 -18.22
CA GLU A 516 14.11 -36.90 -19.52
C GLU A 516 15.32 -36.74 -20.48
N ASP A 517 16.03 -35.61 -20.45
CA ASP A 517 17.31 -35.43 -21.15
C ASP A 517 18.38 -34.82 -20.22
N PRO A 518 19.31 -35.63 -19.69
CA PRO A 518 20.41 -35.15 -18.85
C PRO A 518 21.32 -34.11 -19.52
N ASN A 519 21.30 -33.99 -20.86
CA ASN A 519 22.05 -32.96 -21.58
C ASN A 519 21.32 -31.61 -21.68
N ALA A 520 20.04 -31.51 -21.30
CA ALA A 520 19.29 -30.26 -21.27
C ALA A 520 19.90 -29.24 -20.27
N ALA A 521 20.61 -29.72 -19.24
CA ALA A 521 21.38 -28.89 -18.32
C ALA A 521 22.46 -28.02 -18.99
N LYS A 522 22.85 -28.33 -20.25
CA LYS A 522 23.83 -27.57 -21.04
C LYS A 522 23.22 -26.52 -21.98
N GLY A 523 21.96 -26.14 -21.77
CA GLY A 523 21.36 -24.95 -22.40
C GLY A 523 20.77 -25.17 -23.80
N LYS A 524 20.52 -26.42 -24.22
CA LYS A 524 19.61 -26.69 -25.34
C LYS A 524 18.21 -26.97 -24.77
N PRO A 525 17.19 -26.15 -25.07
CA PRO A 525 15.84 -26.40 -24.59
C PRO A 525 15.30 -27.69 -25.23
N PHE A 526 14.84 -28.63 -24.40
CA PHE A 526 14.05 -29.76 -24.84
C PHE A 526 12.73 -29.23 -25.43
N ARG A 527 12.39 -29.66 -26.64
CA ARG A 527 11.20 -29.17 -27.37
C ARG A 527 10.11 -30.23 -27.26
N ARG A 528 9.26 -30.12 -26.22
CA ARG A 528 8.01 -30.91 -26.11
C ARG A 528 7.15 -30.70 -27.36
N GLU A 529 6.49 -31.75 -27.85
CA GLU A 529 5.62 -31.64 -29.04
C GLU A 529 4.40 -30.75 -28.74
N GLU A 530 3.84 -30.09 -29.76
CA GLU A 530 2.62 -29.28 -29.59
C GLU A 530 1.45 -30.14 -29.12
N GLY A 531 1.11 -30.03 -27.83
CA GLY A 531 0.02 -30.79 -27.20
C GLY A 531 0.46 -31.64 -26.01
N GLU A 532 1.76 -31.84 -25.82
CA GLU A 532 2.29 -32.51 -24.63
C GLU A 532 2.15 -31.57 -23.42
N GLY A 533 1.45 -32.06 -22.40
CA GLY A 533 1.14 -31.31 -21.19
C GLY A 533 2.40 -30.91 -20.42
N GLY A 534 2.23 -29.88 -19.59
CA GLY A 534 3.18 -29.43 -18.59
C GLY A 534 2.43 -28.80 -17.43
N TRP A 535 2.99 -28.87 -16.23
CA TRP A 535 2.43 -28.33 -15.01
C TRP A 535 2.12 -26.85 -15.16
N SER A 536 3.02 -26.08 -15.78
CA SER A 536 2.79 -24.65 -16.03
C SER A 536 1.70 -24.41 -17.09
N VAL A 537 1.56 -25.29 -18.08
CA VAL A 537 0.57 -25.19 -19.16
C VAL A 537 -0.84 -25.48 -18.63
N GLU A 538 -0.99 -26.52 -17.80
CA GLU A 538 -2.27 -26.86 -17.19
C GLU A 538 -2.70 -25.81 -16.15
N ALA A 539 -1.76 -25.27 -15.37
CA ALA A 539 -2.04 -24.15 -14.46
C ALA A 539 -2.49 -22.90 -15.24
N LYS A 540 -1.83 -22.56 -16.35
CA LYS A 540 -2.25 -21.47 -17.26
C LYS A 540 -3.64 -21.73 -17.86
N ARG A 541 -3.93 -22.96 -18.28
CA ARG A 541 -5.24 -23.34 -18.84
C ARG A 541 -6.34 -23.20 -17.79
N ALA A 542 -6.13 -23.70 -16.57
CA ALA A 542 -7.05 -23.55 -15.46
C ALA A 542 -7.28 -22.06 -15.11
N LEU A 543 -6.21 -21.25 -15.10
CA LEU A 543 -6.32 -19.81 -14.83
C LEU A 543 -7.19 -19.11 -15.87
N ARG A 544 -6.98 -19.41 -17.16
CA ARG A 544 -7.81 -18.87 -18.25
C ARG A 544 -9.29 -19.24 -18.08
N GLU A 545 -9.60 -20.47 -17.70
CA GLU A 545 -10.99 -20.90 -17.48
C GLU A 545 -11.62 -20.18 -16.28
N VAL A 546 -10.90 -20.01 -15.17
CA VAL A 546 -11.40 -19.25 -14.01
C VAL A 546 -11.61 -17.78 -14.36
N GLN A 547 -10.67 -17.17 -15.07
CA GLN A 547 -10.79 -15.79 -15.58
C GLN A 547 -12.00 -15.62 -16.52
N ARG A 548 -12.21 -16.57 -17.44
CA ARG A 548 -13.36 -16.58 -18.34
C ARG A 548 -14.68 -16.64 -17.56
N ARG A 549 -14.78 -17.51 -16.55
CA ARG A 549 -15.96 -17.60 -15.68
C ARG A 549 -16.21 -16.32 -14.88
N SER A 550 -15.16 -15.70 -14.37
CA SER A 550 -15.25 -14.41 -13.67
C SER A 550 -15.75 -13.30 -14.59
N ARG A 551 -15.29 -13.24 -15.85
CA ARG A 551 -15.77 -12.26 -16.84
C ARG A 551 -17.25 -12.47 -17.17
N MET A 552 -17.67 -13.70 -17.47
CA MET A 552 -19.08 -14.02 -17.75
C MET A 552 -20.01 -13.61 -16.59
N GLU A 553 -19.58 -13.81 -15.34
CA GLU A 553 -20.35 -13.41 -14.18
C GLU A 553 -20.45 -11.88 -14.02
N GLN A 554 -19.36 -11.15 -14.31
CA GLN A 554 -19.37 -9.68 -14.32
C GLN A 554 -20.34 -9.15 -15.37
N GLU A 555 -20.31 -9.69 -16.59
CA GLU A 555 -21.24 -9.33 -17.66
C GLU A 555 -22.70 -9.62 -17.26
N ALA A 556 -22.96 -10.81 -16.70
CA ALA A 556 -24.29 -11.17 -16.20
C ALA A 556 -24.77 -10.24 -15.06
N SER A 557 -23.84 -9.79 -14.20
CA SER A 557 -24.12 -8.82 -13.14
C SER A 557 -24.51 -7.45 -13.71
N LEU A 558 -23.80 -6.96 -14.73
CA LEU A 558 -24.12 -5.70 -15.42
C LEU A 558 -25.49 -5.77 -16.11
N VAL A 559 -25.80 -6.87 -16.80
CA VAL A 559 -27.13 -7.09 -17.41
C VAL A 559 -28.21 -7.05 -16.33
N ARG A 560 -27.99 -7.72 -15.19
CA ARG A 560 -28.92 -7.72 -14.06
C ARG A 560 -29.09 -6.31 -13.46
N GLN A 561 -28.02 -5.52 -13.38
CA GLN A 561 -28.08 -4.15 -12.89
C GLN A 561 -28.93 -3.26 -13.79
N LYS A 562 -28.72 -3.32 -15.11
CA LYS A 562 -29.54 -2.60 -16.11
C LYS A 562 -31.01 -2.99 -15.98
N ARG A 563 -31.29 -4.30 -15.94
CA ARG A 563 -32.66 -4.82 -15.78
C ARG A 563 -33.33 -4.35 -14.49
N ASN A 564 -32.59 -4.32 -13.37
CA ASN A 564 -33.11 -3.81 -12.10
C ASN A 564 -33.53 -2.34 -12.20
N LEU A 565 -32.74 -1.51 -12.90
CA LEU A 565 -33.07 -0.08 -13.09
C LEU A 565 -34.29 0.09 -13.99
N GLU A 566 -34.41 -0.68 -15.07
CA GLU A 566 -35.59 -0.70 -15.94
C GLU A 566 -36.86 -1.01 -15.15
N ILE A 567 -36.83 -2.07 -14.32
CA ILE A 567 -37.96 -2.46 -13.48
C ILE A 567 -38.34 -1.33 -12.52
N VAL A 568 -37.36 -0.67 -11.90
CA VAL A 568 -37.62 0.46 -10.99
C VAL A 568 -38.31 1.62 -11.73
N ASN A 569 -37.89 1.93 -12.95
CA ASN A 569 -38.49 2.99 -13.75
C ASN A 569 -39.92 2.65 -14.16
N GLN A 570 -40.16 1.44 -14.67
CA GLN A 570 -41.49 0.96 -15.06
C GLN A 570 -42.45 0.91 -13.86
N GLU A 571 -42.00 0.39 -12.71
CA GLU A 571 -42.79 0.38 -11.46
C GLU A 571 -43.10 1.80 -10.97
N ARG A 572 -42.20 2.77 -11.19
CA ARG A 572 -42.39 4.18 -10.83
C ARG A 572 -43.44 4.86 -11.71
N GLU A 573 -43.42 4.62 -13.01
CA GLU A 573 -44.41 5.14 -13.96
C GLU A 573 -45.82 4.60 -13.65
N LEU A 574 -45.94 3.28 -13.49
CA LEU A 574 -47.21 2.65 -13.10
C LEU A 574 -47.72 3.19 -11.76
N TRP A 575 -46.83 3.36 -10.78
CA TRP A 575 -47.19 3.94 -9.50
C TRP A 575 -47.73 5.37 -9.61
N GLN A 576 -47.15 6.19 -10.49
CA GLN A 576 -47.64 7.56 -10.76
C GLN A 576 -49.01 7.55 -11.43
N THR A 577 -49.23 6.72 -12.44
CA THR A 577 -50.50 6.58 -13.15
C THR A 577 -51.62 6.11 -12.22
N GLU A 578 -51.35 5.08 -11.41
CA GLU A 578 -52.29 4.60 -10.40
C GLU A 578 -52.57 5.67 -9.33
N ARG A 579 -51.56 6.45 -8.92
CA ARG A 579 -51.74 7.57 -7.97
C ARG A 579 -52.66 8.66 -8.53
N LYS A 580 -52.48 9.05 -9.80
CA LYS A 580 -53.35 10.03 -10.47
C LYS A 580 -54.79 9.52 -10.56
N THR A 581 -54.98 8.26 -10.94
CA THR A 581 -56.31 7.63 -11.03
C THR A 581 -57.01 7.61 -9.68
N ARG A 582 -56.31 7.21 -8.61
CA ARG A 582 -56.84 7.26 -7.24
C ARG A 582 -57.23 8.67 -6.81
N GLN A 583 -56.44 9.69 -7.17
CA GLN A 583 -56.77 11.07 -6.86
C GLN A 583 -58.03 11.54 -7.59
N ARG A 584 -58.21 11.14 -8.86
CA ARG A 584 -59.42 11.43 -9.65
C ARG A 584 -60.66 10.78 -9.02
N VAL A 585 -60.60 9.49 -8.68
CA VAL A 585 -61.70 8.77 -8.01
C VAL A 585 -62.05 9.46 -6.68
N LYS A 586 -61.05 9.76 -5.84
CA LYS A 586 -61.27 10.46 -4.56
C LYS A 586 -61.89 11.86 -4.75
N ASN A 587 -61.51 12.58 -5.80
CA ASN A 587 -62.10 13.89 -6.11
C ASN A 587 -63.55 13.75 -6.60
N ALA A 588 -63.86 12.74 -7.41
CA ALA A 588 -65.21 12.44 -7.88
C ALA A 588 -66.13 12.03 -6.71
N GLU A 589 -65.68 11.14 -5.83
CA GLU A 589 -66.40 10.76 -4.61
C GLU A 589 -66.66 11.96 -3.69
N ARG A 590 -65.70 12.87 -3.56
CA ARG A 590 -65.88 14.12 -2.80
C ARG A 590 -66.90 15.05 -3.43
N LYS A 591 -66.96 15.09 -4.77
CA LYS A 591 -67.95 15.88 -5.50
C LYS A 591 -69.35 15.29 -5.32
N GLN A 592 -69.49 13.98 -5.49
CA GLN A 592 -70.74 13.25 -5.26
C GLN A 592 -71.25 13.47 -3.83
N ARG A 593 -70.39 13.30 -2.82
CA ARG A 593 -70.76 13.56 -1.41
C ARG A 593 -71.18 15.00 -1.12
N LYS A 594 -70.70 15.98 -1.90
CA LYS A 594 -71.17 17.37 -1.81
C LYS A 594 -72.54 17.52 -2.47
N GLU A 595 -72.73 16.96 -3.66
CA GLU A 595 -73.99 16.96 -4.41
C GLU A 595 -75.11 16.26 -3.62
N ASP A 596 -74.83 15.10 -3.00
CA ASP A 596 -75.74 14.36 -2.12
C ASP A 596 -76.09 15.14 -0.84
N ARG A 597 -75.15 15.96 -0.32
CA ARG A 597 -75.41 16.82 0.85
C ARG A 597 -76.30 18.01 0.51
N SER A 598 -76.13 18.59 -0.67
CA SER A 598 -76.94 19.72 -1.16
C SER A 598 -78.34 19.32 -1.63
N SER A 599 -78.62 18.03 -1.80
CA SER A 599 -79.96 17.51 -2.16
C SER A 599 -80.78 17.05 -0.95
N ILE A 600 -80.21 17.11 0.26
CA ILE A 600 -80.87 16.81 1.55
C ILE A 600 -81.26 18.10 2.32
N THR A 601 -80.77 19.26 1.87
CA THR A 601 -81.23 20.61 2.26
C THR A 601 -82.12 21.18 1.18
#